data_AF-A0A7Y2I0M6-F1
#
_entry.id   AF-A0A7Y2I0M6-F1
#
_cell.length_a   1.000
_cell.length_b   1.000
_cell.length_c   1.000
_cell.angle_alpha   90.00
_cell.angle_beta   90.00
_cell.angle_gamma   90.00
#
_symmetry.space_group_name_H-M   'P 1'
#
loop_
_entity.id
_entity.type
_entity.pdbx_description
1 polymer ?
#
loop_
_entity_poly.entity_id
_entity_poly.type
_entity_poly.pdbx_seq_one_letter_code
_entity_poly.pdbx_strand_id
1 'polypeptide(L)'
;MPAQPRSLIRRVIDFPLTRLIIALGVVIVAGIAASVVVDVTAGGLGFERESTGRTLVAMAIIVPAISIAYWLYVRVIERRWVHELSPWYAVRELGLGVLLGAGLFAAVIGAIALCGSYRITGINPWTVVLPIFAVSVMAGVVEEIVTRGILFRIVEDGLGTWAALALSAVAFGWLHHGNPNATWVSSLSIALTAGILLAATFVITRRLWLAIGVHFAWNFTQGGIFGVAVSGHEAQGIFQSELSGPELIAGGAFGAEASIFAILACVPVGIYMLVRAHRAHHFVRPMWRRPPGVSGTRSVAYWQSRKRMKYYRQVLADARTFAPDAQRVLDVGSHRAQYLAWFDWIPEKHAIDLRRRPEQDGVIGIHGDFLEYEPEQPFDLVLCLQVLEHLDDPAVFVRRLFATGRVVIISVPYKWPEGRCVHHVQDPVDEAKLDGWADRVPIARTIVRDGGARRMVAVYEGDVGRVD
;
A
#
# COMPACT_ATOMS: atom_id res chain seq x y z
N MET A 1 -12.55 -20.70 -24.15
CA MET A 1 -13.36 -21.40 -23.14
C MET A 1 -13.87 -20.39 -22.12
N PRO A 2 -15.15 -20.40 -21.73
CA PRO A 2 -15.62 -19.58 -20.62
C PRO A 2 -14.88 -19.98 -19.33
N ALA A 3 -14.43 -18.99 -18.56
CA ALA A 3 -13.69 -19.21 -17.31
C ALA A 3 -14.46 -20.19 -16.41
N GLN A 4 -13.78 -21.23 -15.93
CA GLN A 4 -14.43 -22.15 -15.01
C GLN A 4 -14.88 -21.37 -13.77
N PRO A 5 -16.15 -21.54 -13.34
CA PRO A 5 -16.64 -20.85 -12.16
C PRO A 5 -15.75 -21.19 -10.97
N ARG A 6 -15.29 -20.18 -10.23
CA ARG A 6 -14.52 -20.38 -8.98
C ARG A 6 -15.23 -21.43 -8.13
N SER A 7 -14.47 -22.41 -7.64
CA SER A 7 -15.00 -23.45 -6.76
C SER A 7 -15.74 -22.83 -5.59
N LEU A 8 -16.81 -23.48 -5.11
CA LEU A 8 -17.60 -23.00 -3.98
C LEU A 8 -16.71 -22.67 -2.78
N ILE A 9 -15.72 -23.53 -2.51
CA ILE A 9 -14.70 -23.34 -1.48
C ILE A 9 -13.98 -22.00 -1.65
N ARG A 10 -13.56 -21.65 -2.87
CA ARG A 10 -12.85 -20.39 -3.10
C ARG A 10 -13.74 -19.17 -2.94
N ARG A 11 -15.02 -19.26 -3.30
CA ARG A 11 -15.99 -18.17 -3.07
C ARG A 11 -16.19 -17.92 -1.57
N VAL A 12 -16.28 -18.98 -0.77
CA VAL A 12 -16.38 -18.89 0.69
C VAL A 12 -15.10 -18.29 1.28
N ILE A 13 -13.93 -18.79 0.89
CA ILE A 13 -12.63 -18.26 1.36
C ILE A 13 -12.45 -16.79 0.97
N ASP A 14 -12.88 -16.38 -0.23
CA ASP A 14 -12.72 -15.00 -0.72
C ASP A 14 -13.71 -14.02 -0.09
N PHE A 15 -14.75 -14.50 0.59
CA PHE A 15 -15.74 -13.66 1.24
C PHE A 15 -15.09 -12.83 2.37
N PRO A 16 -15.33 -11.51 2.47
CA PRO A 16 -14.62 -10.65 3.42
C PRO A 16 -14.69 -11.11 4.87
N LEU A 17 -15.85 -11.58 5.35
CA LEU A 17 -15.99 -12.05 6.73
C LEU A 17 -15.14 -13.30 6.99
N THR A 18 -15.16 -14.26 6.07
CA THR A 18 -14.37 -15.49 6.16
C THR A 18 -12.88 -15.16 6.12
N ARG A 19 -12.46 -14.25 5.23
CA ARG A 19 -11.07 -13.76 5.18
C ARG A 19 -10.64 -13.12 6.50
N LEU A 20 -11.51 -12.32 7.11
CA LEU A 20 -11.25 -11.65 8.38
C LEU A 20 -11.05 -12.67 9.50
N ILE A 21 -11.94 -13.66 9.62
CA ILE A 21 -11.85 -14.72 10.63
C ILE A 21 -10.55 -15.53 10.45
N ILE A 22 -10.23 -15.94 9.22
CA ILE A 22 -9.00 -16.68 8.94
C ILE A 22 -7.76 -15.83 9.28
N ALA A 23 -7.74 -14.56 8.88
CA ALA A 23 -6.60 -13.67 9.13
C ALA A 23 -6.35 -13.48 10.64
N LEU A 24 -7.41 -13.19 11.40
CA LEU A 24 -7.34 -13.03 12.84
C LEU A 24 -6.94 -14.34 13.52
N GLY A 25 -7.51 -15.47 13.10
CA GLY A 25 -7.14 -16.79 13.61
C GLY A 25 -5.66 -17.10 13.40
N VAL A 26 -5.11 -16.86 12.20
CA VAL A 26 -3.69 -17.06 11.90
C VAL A 26 -2.81 -16.20 12.81
N VAL A 27 -3.14 -14.91 12.99
CA VAL A 27 -2.36 -14.00 13.84
C VAL A 27 -2.48 -14.35 15.33
N ILE A 28 -3.66 -14.75 15.80
CA ILE A 28 -3.87 -15.19 17.19
C ILE A 28 -3.06 -16.45 17.48
N VAL A 29 -3.13 -17.47 16.61
CA VAL A 29 -2.37 -18.71 16.77
C VAL A 29 -0.86 -18.43 16.75
N ALA A 30 -0.40 -17.58 15.83
CA ALA A 30 1.01 -17.18 15.79
C ALA A 30 1.43 -16.42 17.04
N GLY A 31 0.57 -15.54 17.57
CA GLY A 31 0.81 -14.80 18.81
C GLY A 31 0.93 -15.73 20.01
N ILE A 32 0.00 -16.68 20.18
CA ILE A 32 0.05 -17.68 21.26
C ILE A 32 1.32 -18.53 21.15
N ALA A 33 1.64 -19.04 19.96
CA ALA A 33 2.86 -19.81 19.73
C ALA A 33 4.12 -18.99 20.05
N ALA A 34 4.17 -17.72 19.61
CA ALA A 34 5.26 -16.81 19.93
C ALA A 34 5.39 -16.58 21.43
N SER A 35 4.29 -16.36 22.16
CA SER A 35 4.32 -16.22 23.62
C SER A 35 4.88 -17.45 24.34
N VAL A 36 4.55 -18.67 23.88
CA VAL A 36 5.15 -19.90 24.42
C VAL A 36 6.66 -19.94 24.18
N VAL A 37 7.11 -19.56 22.98
CA VAL A 37 8.56 -19.49 22.67
C VAL A 37 9.25 -18.43 23.52
N VAL A 38 8.60 -17.29 23.80
CA VAL A 38 9.12 -16.27 24.72
C VAL A 38 9.29 -16.84 26.12
N ASP A 39 8.29 -17.54 26.65
CA ASP A 39 8.32 -18.10 28.00
C ASP A 39 9.45 -19.12 28.18
N VAL A 40 9.62 -20.03 27.21
CA VAL A 40 10.70 -21.02 27.20
C VAL A 40 12.06 -20.33 27.07
N THR A 41 12.20 -19.38 26.14
CA THR A 41 13.47 -18.72 25.84
C THR A 41 13.91 -17.82 26.99
N ALA A 42 13.03 -16.95 27.48
CA ALA A 42 13.33 -16.05 28.58
C ALA A 42 13.56 -16.82 29.89
N GLY A 43 12.79 -17.88 30.14
CA GLY A 43 13.00 -18.78 31.29
C GLY A 43 14.35 -19.49 31.22
N GLY A 44 14.73 -20.02 30.05
CA GLY A 44 16.04 -20.63 29.84
C GLY A 44 17.23 -19.67 30.00
N LEU A 45 17.01 -18.38 29.73
CA LEU A 45 18.00 -17.31 29.98
C LEU A 45 17.99 -16.78 31.43
N GLY A 46 17.11 -17.28 32.29
CA GLY A 46 17.01 -16.86 33.69
C GLY A 46 16.34 -15.49 33.90
N PHE A 47 15.59 -14.98 32.91
CA PHE A 47 14.90 -13.70 33.03
C PHE A 47 13.58 -13.83 33.81
N GLU A 48 13.44 -13.01 34.86
CA GLU A 48 12.20 -12.90 35.63
C GLU A 48 11.03 -12.37 34.79
N ARG A 49 9.80 -12.59 35.28
CA ARG A 49 8.56 -12.30 34.54
C ARG A 49 8.37 -10.82 34.20
N GLU A 50 8.83 -9.92 35.06
CA GLU A 50 8.72 -8.47 34.88
C GLU A 50 10.06 -7.81 34.51
N SER A 51 11.02 -8.60 34.03
CA SER A 51 12.35 -8.08 33.67
C SER A 51 12.38 -7.40 32.30
N THR A 52 13.26 -6.41 32.17
CA THR A 52 13.61 -5.77 30.88
C THR A 52 14.07 -6.81 29.86
N GLY A 53 14.87 -7.80 30.27
CA GLY A 53 15.37 -8.87 29.41
C GLY A 53 14.25 -9.68 28.76
N ARG A 54 13.24 -10.10 29.54
CA ARG A 54 12.08 -10.82 29.01
C ARG A 54 11.28 -9.98 28.02
N THR A 55 11.11 -8.68 28.29
CA THR A 55 10.39 -7.77 27.39
C THR A 55 11.11 -7.61 26.04
N LEU A 56 12.45 -7.52 26.06
CA LEU A 56 13.26 -7.46 24.83
C LEU A 56 13.19 -8.77 24.04
N VAL A 57 13.23 -9.91 24.72
CA VAL A 57 13.02 -11.24 24.09
C VAL A 57 11.62 -11.33 23.48
N ALA A 58 10.59 -10.84 24.18
CA ALA A 58 9.23 -10.79 23.67
C ALA A 58 9.13 -10.00 22.36
N MET A 59 9.70 -8.79 22.33
CA MET A 59 9.76 -7.98 21.11
C MET A 59 10.47 -8.71 19.96
N ALA A 60 11.64 -9.29 20.24
CA ALA A 60 12.45 -9.97 19.23
C ALA A 60 11.77 -11.22 18.62
N ILE A 61 10.82 -11.84 19.33
CA ILE A 61 10.10 -13.04 18.88
C ILE A 61 8.73 -12.67 18.29
N ILE A 62 7.92 -11.88 18.99
CA ILE A 62 6.53 -11.62 18.62
C ILE A 62 6.45 -10.77 17.36
N VAL A 63 7.27 -9.73 17.23
CA VAL A 63 7.21 -8.82 16.07
C VAL A 63 7.49 -9.56 14.75
N PRO A 64 8.58 -10.34 14.61
CA PRO A 64 8.78 -11.17 13.43
C PRO A 64 7.70 -12.23 13.25
N ALA A 65 7.29 -12.93 14.32
CA ALA A 65 6.30 -14.00 14.22
C ALA A 65 4.96 -13.50 13.64
N ILE A 66 4.44 -12.39 14.16
CA ILE A 66 3.20 -11.77 13.66
C ILE A 66 3.37 -11.24 12.23
N SER A 67 4.50 -10.62 11.93
CA SER A 67 4.80 -10.11 10.58
C SER A 67 4.86 -11.23 9.55
N ILE A 68 5.51 -12.36 9.89
CA ILE A 68 5.60 -13.55 9.06
C ILE A 68 4.23 -14.21 8.92
N ALA A 69 3.46 -14.34 10.00
CA ALA A 69 2.11 -14.91 9.98
C ALA A 69 1.18 -14.12 9.05
N TYR A 70 1.21 -12.79 9.14
CA TYR A 70 0.47 -11.92 8.23
C TYR A 70 0.96 -12.06 6.78
N TRP A 71 2.28 -12.10 6.56
CA TRP A 71 2.85 -12.31 5.23
C TRP A 71 2.40 -13.65 4.62
N LEU A 72 2.48 -14.75 5.38
CA LEU A 72 2.04 -16.08 4.99
C LEU A 72 0.54 -16.10 4.66
N TYR A 73 -0.29 -15.52 5.53
CA TYR A 73 -1.72 -15.37 5.29
C TYR A 73 -1.99 -14.70 3.93
N VAL A 74 -1.35 -13.55 3.66
CA VAL A 74 -1.55 -12.82 2.41
C VAL A 74 -1.04 -13.60 1.20
N ARG A 75 0.12 -14.29 1.30
CA ARG A 75 0.71 -15.04 0.19
C ARG A 75 -0.07 -16.33 -0.12
N VAL A 76 -0.51 -17.05 0.90
CA VAL A 76 -1.12 -18.38 0.76
C VAL A 76 -2.63 -18.30 0.57
N ILE A 77 -3.32 -17.53 1.43
CA ILE A 77 -4.79 -17.43 1.40
C ILE A 77 -5.23 -16.42 0.35
N GLU A 78 -4.66 -15.20 0.37
CA GLU A 78 -5.05 -14.14 -0.55
C GLU A 78 -4.33 -14.19 -1.90
N ARG A 79 -3.28 -15.00 -2.02
CA ARG A 79 -2.52 -15.25 -3.27
C ARG A 79 -2.03 -13.98 -3.98
N ARG A 80 -1.74 -12.93 -3.20
CA ARG A 80 -1.24 -11.64 -3.72
C ARG A 80 0.11 -11.29 -3.13
N TRP A 81 0.71 -10.22 -3.63
CA TRP A 81 1.91 -9.64 -3.03
C TRP A 81 1.55 -8.84 -1.77
N VAL A 82 2.44 -8.88 -0.78
CA VAL A 82 2.29 -8.17 0.49
C VAL A 82 2.82 -6.74 0.34
N HIS A 83 2.03 -5.89 -0.30
CA HIS A 83 2.42 -4.49 -0.52
C HIS A 83 2.50 -3.69 0.77
N GLU A 84 1.73 -4.08 1.79
CA GLU A 84 1.59 -3.37 3.07
C GLU A 84 2.91 -3.29 3.85
N LEU A 85 3.75 -4.32 3.70
CA LEU A 85 5.06 -4.45 4.33
C LEU A 85 6.19 -4.30 3.31
N SER A 86 5.97 -3.55 2.23
CA SER A 86 6.98 -3.35 1.19
C SER A 86 8.22 -2.63 1.74
N PRO A 87 9.45 -3.17 1.55
CA PRO A 87 10.65 -2.58 2.12
C PRO A 87 11.07 -1.27 1.45
N TRP A 88 10.68 -1.05 0.19
CA TRP A 88 11.11 0.07 -0.65
C TRP A 88 10.84 1.47 -0.07
N TYR A 89 9.83 1.59 0.79
CA TYR A 89 9.44 2.85 1.42
C TYR A 89 9.58 2.82 2.94
N ALA A 90 10.05 1.70 3.51
CA ALA A 90 10.02 1.45 4.94
C ALA A 90 10.77 2.54 5.72
N VAL A 91 12.04 2.80 5.38
CA VAL A 91 12.86 3.80 6.08
C VAL A 91 12.23 5.19 6.03
N ARG A 92 11.79 5.62 4.84
CA ARG A 92 11.20 6.95 4.65
C ARG A 92 9.88 7.11 5.40
N GLU A 93 8.97 6.14 5.26
CA GLU A 93 7.65 6.22 5.88
C GLU A 93 7.72 6.05 7.40
N LEU A 94 8.56 5.14 7.88
CA LEU A 94 8.83 4.97 9.30
C LEU A 94 9.42 6.25 9.89
N GLY A 95 10.45 6.83 9.25
CA GLY A 95 11.06 8.08 9.70
C GLY A 95 10.08 9.26 9.72
N LEU A 96 9.27 9.43 8.67
CA LEU A 96 8.21 10.45 8.65
C LEU A 96 7.15 10.18 9.73
N GLY A 97 6.81 8.92 9.97
CA GLY A 97 5.88 8.53 11.02
C GLY A 97 6.42 8.85 12.39
N VAL A 98 7.70 8.56 12.64
CA VAL A 98 8.37 8.87 13.90
C VAL A 98 8.37 10.37 14.18
N LEU A 99 8.74 11.18 13.18
CA LEU A 99 8.73 12.64 13.31
C LEU A 99 7.33 13.17 13.60
N LEU A 100 6.31 12.65 12.90
CA LEU A 100 4.93 13.07 13.09
C LEU A 100 4.40 12.64 14.47
N GLY A 101 4.59 11.39 14.86
CA GLY A 101 4.10 10.85 16.15
C GLY A 101 4.75 11.53 17.34
N ALA A 102 6.08 11.65 17.34
CA ALA A 102 6.81 12.36 18.39
C ALA A 102 6.44 13.85 18.43
N GLY A 103 6.33 14.51 17.27
CA GLY A 103 5.96 15.92 17.19
C GLY A 103 4.54 16.20 17.68
N LEU A 104 3.57 15.36 17.34
CA LEU A 104 2.20 15.49 17.83
C LEU A 104 2.12 15.28 19.33
N PHE A 105 2.78 14.24 19.86
CA PHE A 105 2.77 14.00 21.30
C PHE A 105 3.47 15.13 22.06
N ALA A 106 4.61 15.62 21.56
CA ALA A 106 5.32 16.76 22.15
C ALA A 106 4.44 18.03 22.21
N ALA A 107 3.62 18.26 21.17
CA ALA A 107 2.65 19.36 21.18
C ALA A 107 1.55 19.17 22.24
N VAL A 108 1.04 17.93 22.38
CA VAL A 108 0.03 17.58 23.40
C VAL A 108 0.57 17.81 24.80
N ILE A 109 1.72 17.20 25.12
CA ILE A 109 2.29 17.32 26.47
C ILE A 109 2.72 18.76 26.77
N GLY A 110 3.21 19.49 25.76
CA GLY A 110 3.51 20.92 25.88
C GLY A 110 2.27 21.75 26.23
N ALA A 111 1.12 21.48 25.59
CA ALA A 111 -0.14 22.15 25.91
C ALA A 111 -0.63 21.82 27.33
N ILE A 112 -0.50 20.57 27.76
CA ILE A 112 -0.81 20.15 29.14
C ILE A 112 0.10 20.87 30.14
N ALA A 113 1.40 20.97 29.84
CA ALA A 113 2.37 21.67 30.66
C ALA A 113 2.07 23.18 30.76
N LEU A 114 1.66 23.82 29.65
CA LEU A 114 1.25 25.23 29.64
C LEU A 114 0.00 25.49 30.50
N CYS A 115 -0.84 24.47 30.72
CA CYS A 115 -1.98 24.55 31.64
C CYS A 115 -1.58 24.29 33.11
N GLY A 116 -0.31 24.01 33.39
CA GLY A 116 0.18 23.63 34.73
C GLY A 116 -0.17 22.19 35.13
N SER A 117 -0.67 21.37 34.20
CA SER A 117 -1.15 20.00 34.45
C SER A 117 -0.10 18.91 34.24
N TYR A 118 1.13 19.29 33.89
CA TYR A 118 2.27 18.39 33.73
C TYR A 118 3.50 19.00 34.39
N ARG A 119 4.18 18.25 35.25
CA ARG A 119 5.39 18.69 35.93
C ARG A 119 6.47 17.61 35.88
N ILE A 120 7.68 18.00 35.50
CA ILE A 120 8.87 17.15 35.61
C ILE A 120 9.40 17.27 37.04
N THR A 121 9.50 16.15 37.73
CA THR A 121 9.97 16.05 39.13
C THR A 121 11.39 15.52 39.24
N GLY A 122 11.93 14.93 38.17
CA GLY A 122 13.28 14.37 38.17
C GLY A 122 13.67 13.79 36.82
N ILE A 123 14.85 13.17 36.79
CA ILE A 123 15.41 12.51 35.60
C ILE A 123 15.84 11.10 35.99
N ASN A 124 15.37 10.11 35.25
CA ASN A 124 15.79 8.72 35.39
C ASN A 124 17.05 8.42 34.56
N PRO A 125 17.81 7.36 34.90
CA PRO A 125 18.83 6.82 34.02
C PRO A 125 18.24 6.38 32.68
N TRP A 126 19.00 6.50 31.59
CA TRP A 126 18.52 6.17 30.24
C TRP A 126 18.04 4.72 30.10
N THR A 127 18.50 3.80 30.95
CA THR A 127 18.16 2.37 30.87
C THR A 127 16.67 2.09 31.10
N VAL A 128 15.94 3.00 31.77
CA VAL A 128 14.49 2.84 32.00
C VAL A 128 13.67 2.89 30.70
N VAL A 129 14.25 3.39 29.60
CA VAL A 129 13.54 3.48 28.32
C VAL A 129 13.48 2.15 27.57
N LEU A 130 14.28 1.16 27.95
CA LEU A 130 14.40 -0.11 27.20
C LEU A 130 13.09 -0.92 27.18
N PRO A 131 12.38 -1.12 28.30
CA PRO A 131 11.10 -1.84 28.28
C PRO A 131 10.05 -1.11 27.44
N ILE A 132 9.91 0.20 27.63
CA ILE A 132 8.90 0.99 26.90
C ILE A 132 9.22 1.13 25.42
N PHE A 133 10.49 1.17 25.03
CA PHE A 133 10.90 1.03 23.63
C PHE A 133 10.38 -0.28 23.04
N ALA A 134 10.64 -1.40 23.72
CA ALA A 134 10.25 -2.72 23.25
C ALA A 134 8.72 -2.88 23.14
N VAL A 135 7.99 -2.42 24.16
CA VAL A 135 6.52 -2.39 24.15
C VAL A 135 5.98 -1.48 23.05
N SER A 136 6.57 -0.30 22.84
CA SER A 136 6.14 0.62 21.77
C SER A 136 6.36 0.04 20.38
N VAL A 137 7.44 -0.71 20.15
CA VAL A 137 7.67 -1.42 18.89
C VAL A 137 6.65 -2.54 18.71
N MET A 138 6.40 -3.34 19.75
CA MET A 138 5.38 -4.40 19.71
C MET A 138 3.99 -3.84 19.41
N ALA A 139 3.54 -2.83 20.16
CA ALA A 139 2.24 -2.16 19.95
C ALA A 139 2.15 -1.58 18.54
N GLY A 140 3.16 -0.78 18.15
CA GLY A 140 3.20 -0.13 16.84
C GLY A 140 3.14 -1.12 15.66
N VAL A 141 3.78 -2.28 15.75
CA VAL A 141 3.76 -3.27 14.65
C VAL A 141 2.54 -4.19 14.73
N VAL A 142 2.30 -4.81 15.88
CA VAL A 142 1.29 -5.85 16.04
C VAL A 142 -0.10 -5.26 15.89
N GLU A 143 -0.39 -4.15 16.58
CA GLU A 143 -1.71 -3.56 16.52
C GLU A 143 -2.02 -3.02 15.13
N GLU A 144 -1.05 -2.41 14.43
CA GLU A 144 -1.26 -1.91 13.07
C GLU A 144 -1.44 -3.02 12.05
N ILE A 145 -0.77 -4.17 12.20
CA ILE A 145 -1.05 -5.35 11.37
C ILE A 145 -2.48 -5.83 11.58
N VAL A 146 -2.92 -5.99 12.84
CA VAL A 146 -4.27 -6.49 13.17
C VAL A 146 -5.35 -5.51 12.72
N THR A 147 -5.15 -4.23 12.97
CA THR A 147 -6.20 -3.22 12.80
C THR A 147 -6.21 -2.62 11.40
N ARG A 148 -5.05 -2.30 10.81
CA ARG A 148 -4.96 -1.67 9.48
C ARG A 148 -4.69 -2.70 8.39
N GLY A 149 -3.75 -3.62 8.64
CA GLY A 149 -3.39 -4.68 7.70
C GLY A 149 -4.50 -5.72 7.49
N ILE A 150 -5.24 -6.05 8.54
CA ILE A 150 -6.30 -7.06 8.53
C ILE A 150 -7.68 -6.41 8.57
N LEU A 151 -8.09 -5.84 9.72
CA LEU A 151 -9.46 -5.37 9.92
C LEU A 151 -9.87 -4.30 8.90
N PHE A 152 -9.17 -3.17 8.85
CA PHE A 152 -9.49 -2.06 7.96
C PHE A 152 -9.50 -2.51 6.50
N ARG A 153 -8.44 -3.17 6.04
CA ARG A 153 -8.28 -3.56 4.64
C ARG A 153 -9.37 -4.53 4.18
N ILE A 154 -9.69 -5.55 5.00
CA ILE A 154 -10.69 -6.56 4.62
C ILE A 154 -12.11 -5.95 4.69
N VAL A 155 -12.38 -5.09 5.68
CA VAL A 155 -13.66 -4.37 5.76
C VAL A 155 -13.80 -3.41 4.58
N GLU A 156 -12.74 -2.72 4.16
CA GLU A 156 -12.75 -1.81 3.01
C GLU A 156 -13.03 -2.56 1.69
N ASP A 157 -12.49 -3.77 1.53
CA ASP A 157 -12.77 -4.62 0.37
C ASP A 157 -14.28 -4.88 0.20
N GLY A 158 -15.05 -4.97 1.30
CA GLY A 158 -16.51 -5.17 1.28
C GLY A 158 -17.32 -3.87 1.35
N LEU A 159 -17.17 -3.12 2.44
CA LEU A 159 -18.03 -1.99 2.82
C LEU A 159 -17.49 -0.63 2.35
N GLY A 160 -16.28 -0.56 1.80
CA GLY A 160 -15.63 0.68 1.37
C GLY A 160 -14.95 1.46 2.50
N THR A 161 -14.24 2.53 2.13
CA THR A 161 -13.29 3.23 3.03
C THR A 161 -13.96 3.88 4.24
N TRP A 162 -15.13 4.49 4.08
CA TRP A 162 -15.81 5.18 5.17
C TRP A 162 -16.26 4.22 6.28
N ALA A 163 -16.86 3.09 5.90
CA ALA A 163 -17.25 2.06 6.86
C ALA A 163 -16.02 1.42 7.51
N ALA A 164 -14.97 1.14 6.73
CA ALA A 164 -13.71 0.62 7.27
C ALA A 164 -13.08 1.56 8.30
N LEU A 165 -13.05 2.87 8.04
CA LEU A 165 -12.54 3.89 8.94
C LEU A 165 -13.32 3.91 10.27
N ALA A 166 -14.65 3.97 10.19
CA ALA A 166 -15.49 4.00 11.38
C ALA A 166 -15.34 2.71 12.21
N LEU A 167 -15.44 1.54 11.57
CA LEU A 167 -15.36 0.24 12.24
C LEU A 167 -13.97 -0.02 12.82
N SER A 168 -12.90 0.33 12.11
CA SER A 168 -11.54 0.17 12.65
C SER A 168 -11.27 1.11 13.81
N ALA A 169 -11.74 2.37 13.75
CA ALA A 169 -11.54 3.34 14.81
C ALA A 169 -12.27 2.93 16.09
N VAL A 170 -13.54 2.53 15.98
CA VAL A 170 -14.32 2.01 17.11
C VAL A 170 -13.70 0.74 17.67
N ALA A 171 -13.30 -0.21 16.82
CA ALA A 171 -12.64 -1.42 17.27
C ALA A 171 -11.33 -1.12 18.01
N PHE A 172 -10.53 -0.16 17.53
CA PHE A 172 -9.28 0.25 18.17
C PHE A 172 -9.53 0.81 19.57
N GLY A 173 -10.47 1.75 19.72
CA GLY A 173 -10.85 2.28 21.05
C GLY A 173 -11.46 1.23 21.97
N TRP A 174 -12.25 0.30 21.43
CA TRP A 174 -12.84 -0.80 22.19
C TRP A 174 -11.79 -1.78 22.73
N LEU A 175 -10.78 -2.12 21.93
CA LEU A 175 -9.68 -2.98 22.39
C LEU A 175 -8.93 -2.39 23.59
N HIS A 176 -8.91 -1.05 23.70
CA HIS A 176 -8.30 -0.33 24.82
C HIS A 176 -9.21 -0.21 26.05
N HIS A 177 -10.49 -0.59 25.95
CA HIS A 177 -11.41 -0.57 27.08
C HIS A 177 -11.07 -1.61 28.16
N GLY A 178 -10.33 -2.67 27.79
CA GLY A 178 -9.84 -3.67 28.73
C GLY A 178 -8.59 -3.24 29.52
N ASN A 179 -8.01 -2.08 29.22
CA ASN A 179 -6.79 -1.62 29.88
C ASN A 179 -7.07 -1.09 31.29
N PRO A 180 -6.05 -1.04 32.17
CA PRO A 180 -6.18 -0.37 33.46
C PRO A 180 -6.63 1.08 33.28
N ASN A 181 -7.44 1.58 34.22
CA ASN A 181 -7.92 2.98 34.22
C ASN A 181 -8.74 3.40 32.98
N ALA A 182 -9.14 2.45 32.12
CA ALA A 182 -9.95 2.75 30.95
C ALA A 182 -11.38 3.13 31.35
N THR A 183 -11.93 4.12 30.65
CA THR A 183 -13.32 4.54 30.75
C THR A 183 -13.94 4.57 29.36
N TRP A 184 -15.26 4.70 29.27
CA TRP A 184 -15.92 4.95 27.99
C TRP A 184 -15.38 6.20 27.29
N VAL A 185 -14.99 7.22 28.07
CA VAL A 185 -14.41 8.46 27.56
C VAL A 185 -13.02 8.22 27.01
N SER A 186 -12.13 7.51 27.73
CA SER A 186 -10.78 7.24 27.22
C SER A 186 -10.80 6.33 25.98
N SER A 187 -11.67 5.32 25.94
CA SER A 187 -11.88 4.49 24.76
C SER A 187 -12.39 5.29 23.56
N LEU A 188 -13.32 6.23 23.77
CA LEU A 188 -13.79 7.13 22.72
C LEU A 188 -12.68 8.08 22.26
N SER A 189 -11.89 8.63 23.19
CA SER A 189 -10.73 9.47 22.87
C SER A 189 -9.74 8.72 21.99
N ILE A 190 -9.38 7.47 22.34
CA ILE A 190 -8.49 6.61 21.51
C ILE A 190 -9.09 6.34 20.13
N ALA A 191 -10.39 6.05 20.04
CA ALA A 191 -11.06 5.85 18.75
C ALA A 191 -10.96 7.10 17.86
N LEU A 192 -11.15 8.30 18.43
CA LEU A 192 -11.08 9.56 17.71
C LEU A 192 -9.65 9.97 17.35
N THR A 193 -8.69 9.75 18.23
CA THR A 193 -7.29 10.15 18.04
C THR A 193 -6.54 9.12 17.21
N ALA A 194 -6.07 8.05 17.84
CA ALA A 194 -5.26 7.00 17.22
C ALA A 194 -6.07 6.22 16.17
N GLY A 195 -7.34 5.92 16.46
CA GLY A 195 -8.24 5.21 15.54
C GLY A 195 -8.31 5.86 14.16
N ILE A 196 -8.64 7.14 14.10
CA ILE A 196 -8.76 7.91 12.86
C ILE A 196 -7.39 8.24 12.26
N LEU A 197 -6.44 8.76 13.05
CA LEU A 197 -5.14 9.22 12.54
C LEU A 197 -4.35 8.08 11.89
N LEU A 198 -4.22 6.93 12.56
CA LEU A 198 -3.46 5.79 12.06
C LEU A 198 -4.17 5.11 10.88
N ALA A 199 -5.51 5.11 10.85
CA ALA A 199 -6.23 4.68 9.65
C ALA A 199 -5.97 5.64 8.47
N ALA A 200 -5.95 6.95 8.72
CA ALA A 200 -5.69 7.96 7.68
C ALA A 200 -4.29 7.83 7.06
N THR A 201 -3.26 7.58 7.88
CA THR A 201 -1.90 7.32 7.37
C THR A 201 -1.88 6.09 6.46
N PHE A 202 -2.58 5.01 6.85
CA PHE A 202 -2.72 3.81 6.04
C PHE A 202 -3.47 4.05 4.72
N VAL A 203 -4.55 4.85 4.71
CA VAL A 203 -5.29 5.17 3.47
C VAL A 203 -4.40 5.94 2.47
N ILE A 204 -3.53 6.82 2.96
CA ILE A 204 -2.60 7.57 2.09
C ILE A 204 -1.57 6.65 1.45
N THR A 205 -0.89 5.81 2.23
CA THR A 205 0.28 5.06 1.73
C THR A 205 -0.07 3.67 1.21
N ARG A 206 -1.18 3.10 1.69
CA ARG A 206 -1.56 1.68 1.56
C ARG A 206 -0.48 0.73 2.12
N ARG A 207 0.34 1.26 3.02
CA ARG A 207 1.48 0.61 3.68
C ARG A 207 1.42 0.88 5.17
N LEU A 208 1.96 -0.04 5.96
CA LEU A 208 1.87 0.05 7.42
C LEU A 208 2.97 0.94 8.02
N TRP A 209 4.10 1.14 7.34
CA TRP A 209 5.29 1.80 7.91
C TRP A 209 5.04 3.19 8.48
N LEU A 210 4.22 4.01 7.80
CA LEU A 210 3.88 5.34 8.31
C LEU A 210 3.03 5.24 9.59
N ALA A 211 2.04 4.35 9.61
CA ALA A 211 1.18 4.14 10.78
C ALA A 211 1.98 3.55 11.95
N ILE A 212 2.80 2.53 11.69
CA ILE A 212 3.73 1.93 12.65
C ILE A 212 4.63 3.01 13.25
N GLY A 213 5.22 3.88 12.42
CA GLY A 213 6.11 4.95 12.88
C GLY A 213 5.41 5.97 13.77
N VAL A 214 4.21 6.41 13.39
CA VAL A 214 3.40 7.34 14.20
C VAL A 214 3.05 6.70 15.54
N HIS A 215 2.55 5.46 15.52
CA HIS A 215 2.11 4.75 16.71
C HIS A 215 3.28 4.46 17.66
N PHE A 216 4.37 3.86 17.16
CA PHE A 216 5.59 3.63 17.93
C PHE A 216 6.09 4.92 18.58
N ALA A 217 6.22 5.99 17.81
CA ALA A 217 6.80 7.23 18.32
C ALA A 217 5.88 7.93 19.31
N TRP A 218 4.56 7.85 19.14
CA TRP A 218 3.61 8.35 20.12
C TRP A 218 3.82 7.67 21.47
N ASN A 219 3.74 6.33 21.51
CA ASN A 219 3.87 5.55 22.75
C ASN A 219 5.26 5.74 23.39
N PHE A 220 6.32 5.71 22.58
CA PHE A 220 7.68 5.87 23.08
C PHE A 220 7.94 7.29 23.61
N THR A 221 7.41 8.32 22.96
CA THR A 221 7.56 9.70 23.42
C THR A 221 6.76 9.91 24.71
N GLN A 222 5.53 9.39 24.79
CA GLN A 222 4.67 9.46 25.97
C GLN A 222 5.28 8.77 27.19
N GLY A 223 5.57 7.48 27.08
CA GLY A 223 6.08 6.71 28.19
C GLY A 223 7.59 6.86 28.39
N GLY A 224 8.38 6.72 27.32
CA GLY A 224 9.83 6.64 27.39
C GLY A 224 10.56 7.97 27.50
N ILE A 225 9.99 9.07 27.00
CA ILE A 225 10.59 10.40 27.14
C ILE A 225 9.92 11.15 28.29
N PHE A 226 8.61 11.36 28.22
CA PHE A 226 7.89 12.21 29.16
C PHE A 226 7.41 11.51 30.43
N GLY A 227 7.55 10.18 30.54
CA GLY A 227 7.22 9.44 31.76
C GLY A 227 5.73 9.50 32.12
N VAL A 228 4.86 9.43 31.11
CA VAL A 228 3.41 9.44 31.25
C VAL A 228 2.87 8.04 30.96
N ALA A 229 1.85 7.62 31.73
CA ALA A 229 1.16 6.34 31.50
C ALA A 229 0.71 6.20 30.04
N VAL A 230 0.93 5.05 29.42
CA VAL A 230 0.57 4.76 28.03
C VAL A 230 -0.67 3.88 28.01
N SER A 231 -1.78 4.46 27.58
CA SER A 231 -3.07 3.78 27.50
C SER A 231 -3.44 3.02 28.77
N GLY A 232 -3.27 3.69 29.92
CA GLY A 232 -3.58 3.18 31.25
C GLY A 232 -2.48 2.40 31.95
N HIS A 233 -1.41 2.02 31.23
CA HIS A 233 -0.29 1.30 31.79
C HIS A 233 0.80 2.26 32.27
N GLU A 234 1.30 2.05 33.47
CA GLU A 234 2.42 2.83 34.00
C GLU A 234 3.66 2.66 33.11
N ALA A 235 4.39 3.77 32.92
CA ALA A 235 5.61 3.79 32.12
C ALA A 235 6.65 4.68 32.81
N GLN A 236 7.89 4.23 32.82
CA GLN A 236 9.03 5.03 33.25
C GLN A 236 9.76 5.61 32.05
N GLY A 237 9.89 6.93 32.04
CA GLY A 237 10.61 7.67 31.01
C GLY A 237 11.86 8.33 31.54
N ILE A 238 12.60 8.97 30.63
CA ILE A 238 13.76 9.82 30.97
C ILE A 238 13.34 10.88 31.98
N PHE A 239 12.21 11.56 31.75
CA PHE A 239 11.64 12.46 32.74
C PHE A 239 10.76 11.68 33.71
N GLN A 240 11.03 11.85 35.00
CA GLN A 240 10.05 11.55 36.04
C GLN A 240 9.02 12.67 35.99
N SER A 241 7.75 12.31 35.86
CA SER A 241 6.70 13.30 35.67
C SER A 241 5.46 13.00 36.47
N GLU A 242 4.72 14.05 36.78
CA GLU A 242 3.42 14.00 37.41
C GLU A 242 2.40 14.71 36.52
N LEU A 243 1.32 14.01 36.18
CA LEU A 243 0.11 14.60 35.62
C LEU A 243 -0.86 14.95 36.74
N SER A 244 -1.38 16.17 36.73
CA SER A 244 -2.33 16.63 37.74
C SER A 244 -3.36 17.60 37.18
N GLY A 245 -4.45 17.82 37.92
CA GLY A 245 -5.55 18.69 37.52
C GLY A 245 -6.68 17.96 36.79
N PRO A 246 -7.57 18.70 36.09
CA PRO A 246 -8.77 18.13 35.49
C PRO A 246 -8.47 17.05 34.45
N GLU A 247 -9.21 15.94 34.48
CA GLU A 247 -9.01 14.81 33.56
C GLU A 247 -9.15 15.21 32.08
N LEU A 248 -10.04 16.15 31.76
CA LEU A 248 -10.18 16.66 30.40
C LEU A 248 -8.88 17.31 29.87
N ILE A 249 -8.07 17.89 30.76
CA ILE A 249 -6.81 18.56 30.43
C ILE A 249 -5.65 17.55 30.50
N ALA A 250 -5.52 16.82 31.60
CA ALA A 250 -4.37 15.95 31.85
C ALA A 250 -4.51 14.53 31.26
N GLY A 251 -5.73 14.08 30.97
CA GLY A 251 -6.05 12.71 30.55
C GLY A 251 -6.24 11.72 31.71
N GLY A 252 -6.07 12.16 32.96
CA GLY A 252 -6.27 11.33 34.15
C GLY A 252 -5.31 10.14 34.22
N ALA A 253 -5.72 9.09 34.95
CA ALA A 253 -4.91 7.88 35.15
C ALA A 253 -4.73 7.04 33.88
N PHE A 254 -5.55 7.26 32.84
CA PHE A 254 -5.35 6.63 31.53
C PHE A 254 -4.13 7.19 30.78
N GLY A 255 -3.77 8.44 31.05
CA GLY A 255 -2.66 9.15 30.40
C GLY A 255 -3.11 10.21 29.41
N ALA A 256 -2.15 10.98 28.90
CA ALA A 256 -2.37 12.18 28.09
C ALA A 256 -3.20 11.94 26.80
N GLU A 257 -3.34 10.69 26.36
CA GLU A 257 -4.17 10.27 25.22
C GLU A 257 -5.66 10.54 25.41
N ALA A 258 -6.13 10.56 26.66
CA ALA A 258 -7.50 10.88 27.00
C ALA A 258 -7.75 12.39 27.15
N SER A 259 -6.72 13.23 27.01
CA SER A 259 -6.86 14.68 27.08
C SER A 259 -7.55 15.27 25.84
N ILE A 260 -8.19 16.43 26.02
CA ILE A 260 -8.73 17.22 24.92
C ILE A 260 -7.63 17.64 23.93
N PHE A 261 -6.41 17.85 24.41
CA PHE A 261 -5.29 18.25 23.55
C PHE A 261 -4.89 17.13 22.58
N ALA A 262 -4.98 15.86 22.98
CA ALA A 262 -4.77 14.75 22.07
C ALA A 262 -5.80 14.75 20.93
N ILE A 263 -7.09 15.02 21.23
CA ILE A 263 -8.14 15.17 20.23
C ILE A 263 -7.84 16.34 19.30
N LEU A 264 -7.53 17.52 19.85
CA LEU A 264 -7.25 18.73 19.08
C LEU A 264 -5.99 18.62 18.22
N ALA A 265 -5.01 17.81 18.60
CA ALA A 265 -3.82 17.55 17.80
C ALA A 265 -4.06 16.49 16.71
N CYS A 266 -4.62 15.33 17.09
CA CYS A 266 -4.69 14.18 16.19
C CYS A 266 -5.84 14.25 15.18
N VAL A 267 -7.03 14.72 15.59
CA VAL A 267 -8.21 14.74 14.71
C VAL A 267 -8.00 15.67 13.50
N PRO A 268 -7.52 16.93 13.65
CA PRO A 268 -7.30 17.79 12.49
C PRO A 268 -6.26 17.23 11.52
N VAL A 269 -5.18 16.61 12.02
CA VAL A 269 -4.17 15.97 11.18
C VAL A 269 -4.73 14.75 10.46
N GLY A 270 -5.51 13.92 11.17
CA GLY A 270 -6.24 12.79 10.58
C GLY A 270 -7.19 13.23 9.47
N ILE A 271 -7.98 14.28 9.70
CA ILE A 271 -8.89 14.87 8.69
C ILE A 271 -8.10 15.39 7.50
N TYR A 272 -7.02 16.16 7.72
CA TYR A 272 -6.16 16.66 6.65
C TYR A 272 -5.62 15.50 5.79
N MET A 273 -5.17 14.43 6.42
CA MET A 273 -4.70 13.23 5.74
C MET A 273 -5.81 12.54 4.94
N LEU A 274 -7.02 12.42 5.49
CA LEU A 274 -8.17 11.87 4.78
C LEU A 274 -8.57 12.74 3.58
N VAL A 275 -8.54 14.07 3.71
CA VAL A 275 -8.81 14.99 2.60
C VAL A 275 -7.75 14.82 1.49
N ARG A 276 -6.47 14.70 1.86
CA ARG A 276 -5.37 14.41 0.93
C ARG A 276 -5.58 13.08 0.21
N ALA A 277 -5.92 12.02 0.94
CA ALA A 277 -6.22 10.71 0.39
C ALA A 277 -7.44 10.72 -0.53
N HIS A 278 -8.49 11.47 -0.19
CA HIS A 278 -9.68 11.61 -1.01
C HIS A 278 -9.36 12.33 -2.34
N ARG A 279 -8.60 13.43 -2.28
CA ARG A 279 -8.13 14.15 -3.47
C ARG A 279 -7.20 13.30 -4.35
N ALA A 280 -6.44 12.40 -3.74
CA ALA A 280 -5.61 11.41 -4.44
C ALA A 280 -6.40 10.19 -4.97
N HIS A 281 -7.73 10.16 -4.80
CA HIS A 281 -8.60 9.06 -5.22
C HIS A 281 -8.26 7.70 -4.58
N HIS A 282 -7.75 7.71 -3.34
CA HIS A 282 -7.46 6.48 -2.64
C HIS A 282 -8.71 5.81 -2.05
N PHE A 283 -9.87 6.47 -2.03
CA PHE A 283 -11.08 5.94 -1.41
C PHE A 283 -11.75 4.86 -2.27
N VAL A 284 -12.17 3.78 -1.63
CA VAL A 284 -12.81 2.60 -2.22
C VAL A 284 -14.31 2.64 -1.94
N ARG A 285 -15.12 2.42 -2.98
CA ARG A 285 -16.59 2.33 -2.88
C ARG A 285 -17.03 0.97 -2.31
N PRO A 286 -18.18 0.89 -1.61
CA PRO A 286 -18.76 -0.39 -1.19
C PRO A 286 -19.04 -1.32 -2.37
N MET A 287 -18.96 -2.64 -2.15
CA MET A 287 -19.04 -3.64 -3.21
C MET A 287 -20.32 -3.60 -4.04
N TRP A 288 -21.48 -3.27 -3.44
CA TRP A 288 -22.77 -3.14 -4.15
C TRP A 288 -22.90 -1.88 -5.00
N ARG A 289 -21.96 -0.92 -4.89
CA ARG A 289 -21.89 0.27 -5.74
C ARG A 289 -20.79 0.17 -6.80
N ARG A 290 -20.18 -1.02 -6.96
CA ARG A 290 -19.17 -1.29 -7.99
C ARG A 290 -19.86 -1.85 -9.24
N PRO A 291 -19.41 -1.50 -10.46
CA PRO A 291 -19.94 -2.10 -11.68
C PRO A 291 -19.85 -3.64 -11.65
N PRO A 292 -20.85 -4.38 -12.18
CA PRO A 292 -20.77 -5.85 -12.31
C PRO A 292 -19.53 -6.25 -13.12
N GLY A 293 -18.83 -7.32 -12.70
CA GLY A 293 -17.54 -7.75 -13.26
C GLY A 293 -16.31 -7.25 -12.49
N VAL A 294 -16.49 -6.32 -11.54
CA VAL A 294 -15.41 -5.86 -10.65
C VAL A 294 -15.32 -6.75 -9.41
N SER A 295 -14.85 -8.00 -9.57
CA SER A 295 -14.43 -8.84 -8.45
C SER A 295 -12.92 -8.65 -8.17
N GLY A 296 -12.53 -8.58 -6.89
CA GLY A 296 -11.24 -8.03 -6.41
C GLY A 296 -9.98 -8.55 -7.11
N THR A 297 -8.89 -7.80 -7.22
CA THR A 297 -8.16 -7.09 -6.15
C THR A 297 -7.09 -6.19 -6.80
N ARG A 298 -6.95 -4.94 -6.33
CA ARG A 298 -5.81 -3.98 -6.51
C ARG A 298 -5.28 -3.61 -7.90
N SER A 299 -5.18 -4.51 -8.89
CA SER A 299 -4.70 -4.15 -10.23
C SER A 299 -5.69 -3.21 -10.92
N VAL A 300 -6.99 -3.44 -10.78
CA VAL A 300 -8.03 -2.60 -11.39
C VAL A 300 -7.97 -1.17 -10.85
N ALA A 301 -7.85 -0.95 -9.54
CA ALA A 301 -7.76 0.40 -8.96
C ALA A 301 -6.48 1.14 -9.39
N TYR A 302 -5.35 0.41 -9.45
CA TYR A 302 -4.09 0.93 -9.98
C TYR A 302 -4.21 1.34 -11.45
N TRP A 303 -4.84 0.52 -12.29
CA TRP A 303 -5.02 0.83 -13.71
C TRP A 303 -6.07 1.95 -13.91
N GLN A 304 -7.17 1.94 -13.17
CA GLN A 304 -8.20 2.98 -13.24
C GLN A 304 -7.67 4.37 -12.85
N SER A 305 -6.76 4.48 -11.87
CA SER A 305 -6.12 5.77 -11.56
C SER A 305 -5.22 6.25 -12.71
N ARG A 306 -4.58 5.32 -13.44
CA ARG A 306 -3.74 5.61 -14.61
C ARG A 306 -4.52 5.94 -15.88
N LYS A 307 -5.81 5.59 -15.95
CA LYS A 307 -6.70 6.02 -17.06
C LYS A 307 -6.72 7.54 -17.24
N ARG A 308 -6.44 8.31 -16.18
CA ARG A 308 -6.38 9.78 -16.21
C ARG A 308 -5.01 10.36 -16.59
N MET A 309 -3.96 9.54 -16.66
CA MET A 309 -2.64 10.01 -17.07
C MET A 309 -2.68 10.52 -18.51
N LYS A 310 -1.96 11.61 -18.78
CA LYS A 310 -1.88 12.18 -20.13
C LYS A 310 -1.35 11.15 -21.12
N TYR A 311 -0.40 10.32 -20.68
CA TYR A 311 0.21 9.26 -21.47
C TYR A 311 -0.82 8.27 -22.03
N TYR A 312 -1.66 7.67 -21.18
CA TYR A 312 -2.66 6.70 -21.66
C TYR A 312 -3.80 7.37 -22.43
N ARG A 313 -4.13 8.64 -22.12
CA ARG A 313 -5.08 9.41 -22.92
C ARG A 313 -4.54 9.67 -24.33
N GLN A 314 -3.24 9.91 -24.47
CA GLN A 314 -2.59 10.07 -25.77
C GLN A 314 -2.65 8.76 -26.56
N VAL A 315 -2.26 7.62 -25.96
CA VAL A 315 -2.32 6.31 -26.62
C VAL A 315 -3.75 5.98 -27.10
N LEU A 316 -4.76 6.21 -26.26
CA LEU A 316 -6.16 5.99 -26.64
C LEU A 316 -6.62 6.95 -27.74
N ALA A 317 -6.18 8.21 -27.72
CA ALA A 317 -6.51 9.19 -28.75
C ALA A 317 -5.86 8.81 -30.09
N ASP A 318 -4.59 8.41 -30.08
CA ASP A 318 -3.88 7.95 -31.27
C ASP A 318 -4.55 6.69 -31.82
N ALA A 319 -4.86 5.71 -30.97
CA ALA A 319 -5.58 4.51 -31.39
C ALA A 319 -6.95 4.81 -32.03
N ARG A 320 -7.74 5.74 -31.46
CA ARG A 320 -9.01 6.16 -32.07
C ARG A 320 -8.83 6.93 -33.38
N THR A 321 -7.72 7.65 -33.52
CA THR A 321 -7.45 8.48 -34.71
C THR A 321 -6.97 7.61 -35.87
N PHE A 322 -6.03 6.70 -35.61
CA PHE A 322 -5.36 5.92 -36.64
C PHE A 322 -5.99 4.53 -36.86
N ALA A 323 -6.73 3.99 -35.90
CA ALA A 323 -7.42 2.71 -35.98
C ALA A 323 -8.88 2.77 -35.47
N PRO A 324 -9.72 3.69 -35.99
CA PRO A 324 -11.11 3.87 -35.55
C PRO A 324 -12.01 2.65 -35.83
N ASP A 325 -11.65 1.86 -36.82
CA ASP A 325 -12.38 0.69 -37.34
C ASP A 325 -11.82 -0.65 -36.83
N ALA A 326 -10.80 -0.60 -35.97
CA ALA A 326 -10.09 -1.79 -35.49
C ALA A 326 -11.04 -2.82 -34.86
N GLN A 327 -10.96 -4.06 -35.37
CA GLN A 327 -11.67 -5.22 -34.82
C GLN A 327 -10.80 -5.97 -33.82
N ARG A 328 -9.48 -5.98 -34.04
CA ARG A 328 -8.52 -6.77 -33.26
C ARG A 328 -7.34 -5.92 -32.81
N VAL A 329 -7.06 -5.92 -31.50
CA VAL A 329 -5.87 -5.27 -30.93
C VAL A 329 -4.96 -6.28 -30.23
N LEU A 330 -3.64 -6.15 -30.43
CA LEU A 330 -2.61 -6.89 -29.70
C LEU A 330 -1.77 -5.96 -28.85
N ASP A 331 -1.61 -6.28 -27.57
CA ASP A 331 -0.67 -5.62 -26.66
C ASP A 331 0.55 -6.51 -26.38
N VAL A 332 1.72 -6.07 -26.81
CA VAL A 332 2.97 -6.81 -26.74
C VAL A 332 3.77 -6.35 -25.53
N GLY A 333 4.23 -7.29 -24.69
CA GLY A 333 4.98 -6.96 -23.46
C GLY A 333 4.09 -6.36 -22.37
N SER A 334 2.81 -6.70 -22.39
CA SER A 334 1.76 -6.13 -21.54
C SER A 334 1.98 -6.33 -20.03
N HIS A 335 2.80 -7.30 -19.62
CA HIS A 335 3.01 -7.72 -18.25
C HIS A 335 1.68 -7.90 -17.48
N ARG A 336 1.33 -6.95 -16.61
CA ARG A 336 0.08 -6.95 -15.80
C ARG A 336 -0.87 -5.81 -16.18
N ALA A 337 -0.70 -5.25 -17.37
CA ALA A 337 -1.49 -4.14 -17.88
C ALA A 337 -2.94 -4.52 -18.10
N GLN A 338 -3.85 -3.63 -17.66
CA GLN A 338 -5.29 -3.77 -17.80
C GLN A 338 -5.93 -2.63 -18.61
N TYR A 339 -5.12 -1.84 -19.33
CA TYR A 339 -5.62 -0.72 -20.12
C TYR A 339 -6.36 -1.16 -21.38
N LEU A 340 -6.18 -2.41 -21.84
CA LEU A 340 -6.91 -2.94 -23.00
C LEU A 340 -8.43 -2.85 -22.84
N ALA A 341 -8.94 -2.95 -21.60
CA ALA A 341 -10.35 -2.75 -21.30
C ALA A 341 -10.87 -1.32 -21.59
N TRP A 342 -10.00 -0.35 -21.88
CA TRP A 342 -10.39 1.03 -22.22
C TRP A 342 -10.61 1.25 -23.71
N PHE A 343 -10.24 0.28 -24.55
CA PHE A 343 -10.52 0.26 -25.99
C PHE A 343 -11.96 -0.24 -26.17
N ASP A 344 -12.92 0.64 -25.94
CA ASP A 344 -14.35 0.34 -25.89
C ASP A 344 -14.97 0.04 -27.27
N TRP A 345 -14.30 0.42 -28.36
CA TRP A 345 -14.74 0.17 -29.73
C TRP A 345 -14.16 -1.10 -30.37
N ILE A 346 -13.08 -1.66 -29.79
CA ILE A 346 -12.40 -2.84 -30.36
C ILE A 346 -12.92 -4.11 -29.68
N PRO A 347 -13.62 -5.01 -30.38
CA PRO A 347 -14.23 -6.19 -29.77
C PRO A 347 -13.19 -7.23 -29.33
N GLU A 348 -12.18 -7.53 -30.14
CA GLU A 348 -11.22 -8.59 -29.88
C GLU A 348 -9.89 -8.03 -29.36
N LYS A 349 -9.51 -8.44 -28.15
CA LYS A 349 -8.35 -7.88 -27.44
C LYS A 349 -7.39 -9.00 -27.05
N HIS A 350 -6.14 -8.89 -27.47
CA HIS A 350 -5.09 -9.87 -27.21
C HIS A 350 -3.94 -9.21 -26.46
N ALA A 351 -3.27 -9.98 -25.62
CA ALA A 351 -2.08 -9.51 -24.95
C ALA A 351 -1.09 -10.65 -24.73
N ILE A 352 0.11 -10.48 -25.28
CA ILE A 352 1.20 -11.45 -25.27
C ILE A 352 2.33 -11.00 -24.35
N ASP A 353 2.89 -11.94 -23.61
CA ASP A 353 4.05 -11.71 -22.74
C ASP A 353 4.85 -13.00 -22.50
N LEU A 354 6.17 -12.86 -22.32
CA LEU A 354 7.07 -13.95 -21.94
C LEU A 354 6.72 -14.56 -20.58
N ARG A 355 6.05 -13.81 -19.70
CA ARG A 355 5.63 -14.28 -18.39
C ARG A 355 4.14 -14.60 -18.37
N ARG A 356 3.77 -15.64 -17.62
CA ARG A 356 2.36 -16.00 -17.42
C ARG A 356 1.58 -14.84 -16.77
N ARG A 357 0.52 -14.41 -17.44
CA ARG A 357 -0.32 -13.28 -17.03
C ARG A 357 -1.50 -13.72 -16.16
N PRO A 358 -1.98 -12.87 -15.22
CA PRO A 358 -3.29 -13.03 -14.61
C PRO A 358 -4.39 -12.91 -15.67
N GLU A 359 -5.43 -13.72 -15.58
CA GLU A 359 -6.61 -13.62 -16.44
C GLU A 359 -7.30 -12.25 -16.32
N GLN A 360 -7.82 -11.76 -17.45
CA GLN A 360 -8.52 -10.48 -17.55
C GLN A 360 -9.78 -10.66 -18.39
N ASP A 361 -10.92 -10.18 -17.88
CA ASP A 361 -12.20 -10.27 -18.57
C ASP A 361 -12.15 -9.54 -19.91
N GLY A 362 -12.51 -10.24 -20.98
CA GLY A 362 -12.54 -9.68 -22.34
C GLY A 362 -11.17 -9.49 -23.00
N VAL A 363 -10.09 -10.06 -22.45
CA VAL A 363 -8.75 -10.06 -23.05
C VAL A 363 -8.21 -11.48 -23.16
N ILE A 364 -7.81 -11.87 -24.37
CA ILE A 364 -7.16 -13.14 -24.67
C ILE A 364 -5.68 -13.03 -24.29
N GLY A 365 -5.26 -13.78 -23.28
CA GLY A 365 -3.87 -13.80 -22.82
C GLY A 365 -3.06 -14.87 -23.53
N ILE A 366 -1.93 -14.47 -24.14
CA ILE A 366 -0.99 -15.35 -24.83
C ILE A 366 0.30 -15.40 -24.02
N HIS A 367 0.80 -16.61 -23.74
CA HIS A 367 2.06 -16.83 -23.05
C HIS A 367 3.06 -17.42 -24.04
N GLY A 368 4.10 -16.66 -24.35
CA GLY A 368 5.10 -17.06 -25.34
C GLY A 368 6.00 -15.90 -25.74
N ASP A 369 7.04 -16.22 -26.51
CA ASP A 369 7.89 -15.20 -27.13
C ASP A 369 7.14 -14.54 -28.28
N PHE A 370 7.12 -13.20 -28.28
CA PHE A 370 6.50 -12.43 -29.36
C PHE A 370 7.26 -12.57 -30.68
N LEU A 371 8.58 -12.76 -30.64
CA LEU A 371 9.38 -12.96 -31.86
C LEU A 371 9.03 -14.27 -32.56
N GLU A 372 8.57 -15.27 -31.82
CA GLU A 372 8.15 -16.59 -32.33
C GLU A 372 6.63 -16.68 -32.56
N TYR A 373 5.87 -15.68 -32.13
CA TYR A 373 4.41 -15.71 -32.19
C TYR A 373 3.90 -15.41 -33.60
N GLU A 374 3.23 -16.38 -34.22
CA GLU A 374 2.57 -16.24 -35.51
C GLU A 374 1.05 -16.13 -35.34
N PRO A 375 0.46 -14.94 -35.55
CA PRO A 375 -0.99 -14.80 -35.47
C PRO A 375 -1.67 -15.38 -36.71
N GLU A 376 -2.80 -16.09 -36.50
CA GLU A 376 -3.60 -16.65 -37.61
C GLU A 376 -4.08 -15.59 -38.61
N GLN A 377 -4.29 -14.37 -38.12
CA GLN A 377 -4.66 -13.21 -38.90
C GLN A 377 -3.95 -11.98 -38.33
N PRO A 378 -3.56 -11.03 -39.18
CA PRO A 378 -2.98 -9.77 -38.71
C PRO A 378 -3.91 -8.99 -37.77
N PHE A 379 -3.32 -8.10 -36.97
CA PHE A 379 -4.05 -7.20 -36.08
C PHE A 379 -4.29 -5.83 -36.74
N ASP A 380 -5.42 -5.20 -36.45
CA ASP A 380 -5.67 -3.83 -36.89
C ASP A 380 -4.80 -2.82 -36.13
N LEU A 381 -4.56 -3.12 -34.85
CA LEU A 381 -3.77 -2.29 -33.95
C LEU A 381 -2.81 -3.16 -33.13
N VAL A 382 -1.53 -2.81 -33.11
CA VAL A 382 -0.51 -3.41 -32.25
C VAL A 382 0.06 -2.33 -31.32
N LEU A 383 0.10 -2.64 -30.03
CA LEU A 383 0.64 -1.78 -28.99
C LEU A 383 1.95 -2.36 -28.47
N CYS A 384 2.98 -1.53 -28.36
CA CYS A 384 4.25 -1.86 -27.71
C CYS A 384 4.62 -0.72 -26.75
N LEU A 385 4.13 -0.83 -25.51
CA LEU A 385 4.13 0.28 -24.56
C LEU A 385 5.18 0.07 -23.45
N GLN A 386 6.29 0.82 -23.51
CA GLN A 386 7.38 0.75 -22.52
C GLN A 386 8.03 -0.64 -22.44
N VAL A 387 8.37 -1.19 -23.61
CA VAL A 387 8.99 -2.51 -23.76
C VAL A 387 10.40 -2.42 -24.35
N LEU A 388 10.57 -1.62 -25.41
CA LEU A 388 11.81 -1.58 -26.18
C LEU A 388 13.04 -1.20 -25.35
N GLU A 389 12.86 -0.40 -24.30
CA GLU A 389 13.93 0.01 -23.40
C GLU A 389 14.57 -1.14 -22.60
N HIS A 390 13.91 -2.29 -22.56
CA HIS A 390 14.33 -3.50 -21.86
C HIS A 390 15.02 -4.53 -22.78
N LEU A 391 15.06 -4.28 -24.09
CA LEU A 391 15.54 -5.25 -25.08
C LEU A 391 16.98 -4.93 -25.49
N ASP A 392 17.79 -5.97 -25.65
CA ASP A 392 19.16 -5.84 -26.16
C ASP A 392 19.18 -5.44 -27.63
N ASP A 393 18.26 -5.99 -28.44
CA ASP A 393 18.07 -5.65 -29.86
C ASP A 393 16.62 -5.18 -30.15
N PRO A 394 16.31 -3.89 -29.93
CA PRO A 394 14.98 -3.35 -30.22
C PRO A 394 14.62 -3.35 -31.71
N ALA A 395 15.59 -3.32 -32.62
CA ALA A 395 15.33 -3.15 -34.06
C ALA A 395 14.67 -4.41 -34.66
N VAL A 396 15.14 -5.61 -34.25
CA VAL A 396 14.50 -6.88 -34.62
C VAL A 396 13.06 -6.92 -34.11
N PHE A 397 12.85 -6.47 -32.87
CA PHE A 397 11.53 -6.46 -32.25
C PHE A 397 10.57 -5.50 -32.96
N VAL A 398 11.04 -4.32 -33.36
CA VAL A 398 10.23 -3.33 -34.08
C VAL A 398 9.83 -3.83 -35.47
N ARG A 399 10.75 -4.48 -36.21
CA ARG A 399 10.39 -5.13 -37.48
C ARG A 399 9.27 -6.17 -37.31
N ARG A 400 9.33 -6.96 -36.23
CA ARG A 400 8.26 -7.93 -35.93
C ARG A 400 6.93 -7.25 -35.60
N LEU A 401 6.94 -6.13 -34.87
CA LEU A 401 5.73 -5.34 -34.62
C LEU A 401 5.06 -4.87 -35.93
N PHE A 402 5.85 -4.34 -36.88
CA PHE A 402 5.32 -3.89 -38.17
C PHE A 402 4.73 -5.02 -39.00
N ALA A 403 5.35 -6.20 -38.97
CA ALA A 403 4.81 -7.39 -39.64
C ALA A 403 3.51 -7.94 -39.01
N THR A 404 3.18 -7.54 -37.78
CA THR A 404 2.08 -8.12 -37.00
C THR A 404 0.75 -7.36 -37.13
N GLY A 405 0.78 -6.06 -37.46
CA GLY A 405 -0.47 -5.31 -37.60
C GLY A 405 -0.39 -4.06 -38.47
N ARG A 406 -1.57 -3.57 -38.86
CA ARG A 406 -1.74 -2.43 -39.78
C ARG A 406 -1.31 -1.10 -39.16
N VAL A 407 -1.67 -0.86 -37.90
CA VAL A 407 -1.24 0.32 -37.14
C VAL A 407 -0.43 -0.13 -35.94
N VAL A 408 0.74 0.46 -35.73
CA VAL A 408 1.61 0.15 -34.59
C VAL A 408 1.84 1.39 -33.75
N ILE A 409 1.51 1.31 -32.46
CA ILE A 409 1.78 2.37 -31.48
C ILE A 409 2.88 1.91 -30.54
N ILE A 410 4.01 2.61 -30.59
CA ILE A 410 5.18 2.35 -29.75
C ILE A 410 5.30 3.47 -28.73
N SER A 411 5.67 3.13 -27.50
CA SER A 411 6.09 4.15 -26.53
C SER A 411 7.36 3.77 -25.79
N VAL A 412 8.16 4.78 -25.47
CA VAL A 412 9.45 4.65 -24.78
C VAL A 412 9.62 5.76 -23.73
N PRO A 413 10.42 5.54 -22.67
CA PRO A 413 10.88 6.62 -21.79
C PRO A 413 11.65 7.66 -22.62
N TYR A 414 11.28 8.94 -22.51
CA TYR A 414 11.91 9.98 -23.32
C TYR A 414 12.98 10.73 -22.54
N LYS A 415 14.25 10.56 -22.97
CA LYS A 415 15.44 11.18 -22.37
C LYS A 415 15.47 10.98 -20.86
N TRP A 416 15.23 9.75 -20.42
CA TRP A 416 15.46 9.36 -19.03
C TRP A 416 16.96 9.14 -18.84
N PRO A 417 17.55 9.59 -17.71
CA PRO A 417 18.95 9.32 -17.42
C PRO A 417 19.25 7.83 -17.35
N GLU A 418 20.42 7.43 -17.83
CA GLU A 418 20.94 6.08 -17.65
C GLU A 418 21.00 5.70 -16.17
N GLY A 419 20.72 4.44 -15.84
CA GLY A 419 20.67 3.94 -14.46
C GLY A 419 19.44 4.38 -13.66
N ARG A 420 18.55 5.23 -14.21
CA ARG A 420 17.29 5.60 -13.53
C ARG A 420 16.38 4.41 -13.28
N CYS A 421 16.41 3.41 -14.17
CA CYS A 421 15.70 2.15 -14.01
C CYS A 421 16.69 1.00 -14.26
N VAL A 422 16.88 0.12 -13.27
CA VAL A 422 17.90 -0.96 -13.29
C VAL A 422 17.67 -1.96 -14.44
N HIS A 423 16.46 -2.03 -14.97
CA HIS A 423 16.11 -2.94 -16.06
C HIS A 423 16.11 -2.27 -17.44
N HIS A 424 16.40 -0.97 -17.54
CA HIS A 424 16.52 -0.29 -18.83
C HIS A 424 17.95 -0.44 -19.33
N VAL A 425 18.12 -1.05 -20.49
CA VAL A 425 19.43 -1.21 -21.15
C VAL A 425 19.62 -0.22 -22.29
N GLN A 426 18.57 0.53 -22.64
CA GLN A 426 18.59 1.48 -23.76
C GLN A 426 18.46 2.96 -23.36
N ASP A 427 18.32 3.29 -22.08
CA ASP A 427 18.26 4.69 -21.66
C ASP A 427 19.62 5.38 -21.89
N PRO A 428 19.65 6.65 -22.33
CA PRO A 428 18.51 7.48 -22.74
C PRO A 428 17.99 7.14 -24.14
N VAL A 429 16.66 7.15 -24.30
CA VAL A 429 16.00 7.05 -25.62
C VAL A 429 15.50 8.43 -26.08
N ASP A 430 15.86 8.82 -27.29
CA ASP A 430 15.39 10.03 -27.97
C ASP A 430 14.78 9.70 -29.35
N GLU A 431 14.42 10.74 -30.10
CA GLU A 431 13.80 10.61 -31.42
C GLU A 431 14.67 9.83 -32.40
N ALA A 432 15.95 10.20 -32.52
CA ALA A 432 16.87 9.58 -33.46
C ALA A 432 17.10 8.10 -33.14
N LYS A 433 17.19 7.76 -31.84
CA LYS A 433 17.35 6.37 -31.40
C LYS A 433 16.12 5.52 -31.75
N LEU A 434 14.91 6.03 -31.51
CA LEU A 434 13.68 5.32 -31.86
C LEU A 434 13.51 5.19 -33.38
N ASP A 435 13.80 6.25 -34.14
CA ASP A 435 13.73 6.22 -35.60
C ASP A 435 14.76 5.26 -36.19
N GLY A 436 15.94 5.16 -35.58
CA GLY A 436 16.97 4.18 -35.96
C GLY A 436 16.55 2.73 -35.71
N TRP A 437 15.83 2.44 -34.62
CA TRP A 437 15.28 1.10 -34.39
C TRP A 437 14.14 0.75 -35.34
N ALA A 438 13.32 1.75 -35.69
CA ALA A 438 12.19 1.59 -36.60
C ALA A 438 12.61 1.57 -38.08
N ASP A 439 13.77 2.11 -38.41
CA ASP A 439 14.22 2.34 -39.79
C ASP A 439 13.18 3.13 -40.63
N ARG A 440 12.39 3.97 -39.96
CA ARG A 440 11.41 4.89 -40.56
C ARG A 440 10.94 5.92 -39.54
N VAL A 441 10.45 7.05 -40.04
CA VAL A 441 9.87 8.11 -39.22
C VAL A 441 8.39 7.78 -38.92
N PRO A 442 7.90 7.97 -37.68
CA PRO A 442 6.49 7.76 -37.34
C PRO A 442 5.57 8.77 -38.05
N ILE A 443 4.36 8.32 -38.37
CA ILE A 443 3.30 9.18 -38.93
C ILE A 443 2.75 10.18 -37.91
N ALA A 444 2.90 9.89 -36.62
CA ALA A 444 2.61 10.82 -35.54
C ALA A 444 3.54 10.57 -34.34
N ARG A 445 3.97 11.64 -33.68
CA ARG A 445 4.83 11.56 -32.50
C ARG A 445 4.41 12.60 -31.47
N THR A 446 4.25 12.16 -30.22
CA THR A 446 3.91 13.04 -29.11
C THR A 446 4.80 12.77 -27.89
N ILE A 447 5.35 13.84 -27.31
CA ILE A 447 6.11 13.77 -26.05
C ILE A 447 5.17 14.12 -24.91
N VAL A 448 4.81 13.11 -24.12
CA VAL A 448 3.86 13.26 -23.02
C VAL A 448 4.59 13.42 -21.69
N ARG A 449 4.19 14.40 -20.88
CA ARG A 449 4.73 14.65 -19.54
C ARG A 449 3.70 14.34 -18.46
N ASP A 450 4.01 13.39 -17.58
CA ASP A 450 3.22 13.00 -16.41
C ASP A 450 4.12 12.98 -15.16
N GLY A 451 3.82 13.82 -14.16
CA GLY A 451 4.47 13.76 -12.84
C GLY A 451 5.99 13.85 -12.84
N GLY A 452 6.58 14.64 -13.75
CA GLY A 452 8.05 14.78 -13.90
C GLY A 452 8.72 13.71 -14.77
N ALA A 453 7.98 12.70 -15.22
CA ALA A 453 8.44 11.75 -16.23
C ALA A 453 8.00 12.19 -17.63
N ARG A 454 8.84 11.93 -18.63
CA ARG A 454 8.52 12.14 -20.05
C ARG A 454 8.46 10.80 -20.78
N ARG A 455 7.49 10.61 -21.65
CA ARG A 455 7.37 9.44 -22.53
C ARG A 455 7.16 9.91 -23.95
N MET A 456 7.78 9.25 -24.91
CA MET A 456 7.50 9.46 -26.32
C MET A 456 6.50 8.39 -26.77
N VAL A 457 5.43 8.81 -27.41
CA VAL A 457 4.45 7.93 -28.08
C VAL A 457 4.59 8.19 -29.58
N ALA A 458 4.78 7.14 -30.35
CA ALA A 458 5.01 7.18 -31.79
C ALA A 458 4.07 6.19 -32.48
N VAL A 459 3.41 6.66 -33.54
CA VAL A 459 2.48 5.88 -34.35
C VAL A 459 3.12 5.60 -35.69
N TYR A 460 3.01 4.36 -36.15
CA TYR A 460 3.54 3.88 -37.42
C TYR A 460 2.47 3.15 -38.20
N GLU A 461 2.60 3.18 -39.52
CA GLU A 461 1.95 2.23 -40.40
C GLU A 461 2.80 0.95 -40.44
N GLY A 462 2.16 -0.19 -40.16
CA GLY A 462 2.81 -1.49 -40.28
C GLY A 462 2.84 -1.99 -41.72
N ASP A 463 3.35 -3.19 -41.92
CA ASP A 463 3.59 -3.75 -43.25
C ASP A 463 2.44 -4.67 -43.70
N VAL A 464 1.45 -4.90 -42.84
CA VAL A 464 0.26 -5.69 -43.14
C VAL A 464 -0.61 -5.01 -44.20
N GLY A 465 -0.78 -5.67 -45.34
CA GLY A 465 -1.64 -5.18 -46.43
C GLY A 465 -0.94 -4.21 -47.39
N ARG A 466 0.37 -3.97 -47.23
CA ARG A 466 1.19 -3.36 -48.29
C ARG A 466 1.38 -4.38 -49.41
N VAL A 467 0.81 -4.09 -50.57
CA VAL A 467 1.19 -4.74 -51.82
C VAL A 467 2.47 -4.04 -52.27
N ASP A 468 3.55 -4.80 -52.43
CA ASP A 468 4.84 -4.29 -52.94
C ASP A 468 4.71 -3.53 -54.26
#